data_AF-A0A379TBA1-F1
#
_entry.id   AF-A0A379TBA1-F1
#
_cell.length_a   1.000
_cell.length_b   1.000
_cell.length_c   1.000
_cell.angle_alpha   90.00
_cell.angle_beta   90.00
_cell.angle_gamma   90.00
#
_symmetry.space_group_name_H-M   'P 1'
#
loop_
_entity.id
_entity.type
_entity.pdbx_description
1 polymer ?
#
loop_
_entity_poly.entity_id
_entity_poly.type
_entity_poly.pdbx_seq_one_letter_code
_entity_poly.pdbx_strand_id
1 'polypeptide(L)' 'MSTTIEKIQRQIAENPILLYMKGSPKLPSCGFSAQAVQALSSLW' A
#
# COMPACT_ATOMS: atom_id res chain seq x y z
N MET A 1 -12.46 17.09 11.89
CA MET A 1 -12.38 16.13 10.76
C MET A 1 -10.98 16.23 10.20
N SER A 2 -10.23 15.13 10.11
CA SER A 2 -8.94 15.17 9.43
C SER A 2 -9.17 15.15 7.92
N THR A 3 -8.41 15.98 7.18
CA THR A 3 -8.49 16.02 5.72
C THR A 3 -7.87 14.75 5.12
N THR A 4 -8.25 14.41 3.88
CA THR A 4 -7.67 13.27 3.17
C THR A 4 -6.13 13.38 3.09
N ILE A 5 -5.61 14.60 2.91
CA ILE A 5 -4.16 14.84 2.80
C ILE A 5 -3.46 14.62 4.14
N GLU A 6 -4.02 15.13 5.25
CA GLU A 6 -3.46 14.88 6.60
C GLU A 6 -3.39 13.38 6.92
N LYS A 7 -4.43 12.62 6.56
CA LYS A 7 -4.45 11.16 6.74
C LYS A 7 -3.34 10.49 5.95
N ILE A 8 -3.14 10.87 4.69
CA ILE A 8 -2.08 10.32 3.83
C ILE A 8 -0.70 10.67 4.38
N GLN A 9 -0.48 11.92 4.78
CA GLN A 9 0.79 12.35 5.38
C GLN A 9 1.14 11.55 6.63
N ARG A 10 0.16 11.33 7.50
CA ARG A 10 0.35 10.50 8.71
C ARG A 10 0.71 9.05 8.36
N GLN A 11 0.03 8.44 7.38
CA GLN A 11 0.35 7.08 6.94
C GLN A 11 1.79 6.97 6.41
N ILE A 12 2.25 7.96 5.64
CA ILE A 12 3.63 7.99 5.14
C ILE A 12 4.63 8.13 6.29
N ALA A 13 4.35 8.98 7.27
CA ALA A 13 5.25 9.21 8.40
C ALA A 13 5.36 8.00 9.35
N GLU A 14 4.27 7.25 9.55
CA GLU A 14 4.21 6.14 10.51
C GLU A 14 4.71 4.80 9.95
N ASN A 15 4.79 4.64 8.63
CA ASN A 15 5.09 3.34 7.99
C ASN A 15 6.39 3.42 7.17
N PRO A 16 7.50 2.78 7.61
CA PRO A 16 8.78 2.84 6.91
C PRO A 16 8.74 2.19 5.52
N ILE A 17 7.82 1.24 5.32
CA ILE A 17 7.50 0.66 4.01
C ILE A 17 5.99 0.68 3.87
N LEU A 18 5.49 1.33 2.82
CA LEU A 18 4.06 1.50 2.57
C LEU A 18 3.75 1.28 1.08
N LEU A 19 2.75 0.45 0.79
CA LEU A 19 2.24 0.22 -0.56
C LEU A 19 0.75 0.58 -0.63
N TYR A 20 0.42 1.63 -1.38
CA TYR A 20 -0.96 1.92 -1.77
C TYR A 20 -1.35 1.01 -2.93
N MET A 21 -2.45 0.26 -2.77
CA MET A 21 -2.91 -0.69 -3.79
C MET A 21 -4.44 -0.78 -3.86
N LYS A 22 -4.96 -1.36 -4.95
CA LYS A 22 -6.39 -1.69 -5.08
C LYS A 22 -6.62 -3.13 -4.60
N GLY A 23 -7.45 -3.28 -3.57
CA GLY A 23 -7.72 -4.57 -2.92
C GLY A 23 -6.81 -4.78 -1.70
N SER A 24 -6.42 -6.03 -1.46
CA SER A 24 -5.53 -6.42 -0.34
C SER A 24 -4.39 -7.33 -0.83
N PRO A 25 -3.31 -7.51 -0.07
CA PRO A 25 -2.19 -8.37 -0.49
C PRO A 25 -2.60 -9.82 -0.83
N LYS A 26 -3.60 -10.37 -0.11
CA LYS A 26 -4.13 -11.72 -0.38
C LYS A 26 -5.12 -11.76 -1.55
N LEU A 27 -5.79 -10.64 -1.83
CA LEU A 27 -6.82 -10.52 -2.86
C LEU A 27 -6.64 -9.17 -3.59
N PRO A 28 -5.65 -9.06 -4.50
CA PRO A 28 -5.45 -7.85 -5.29
C PRO A 28 -6.55 -7.70 -6.34
N SER A 29 -7.06 -6.49 -6.53
CA SER A 29 -8.16 -6.21 -7.48
C SER A 29 -7.67 -5.70 -8.85
N CYS A 30 -6.35 -5.67 -9.09
CA CYS A 30 -5.74 -5.19 -10.33
C CYS A 30 -4.39 -5.90 -10.56
N GLY A 31 -4.09 -6.29 -11.81
CA GLY A 31 -2.86 -7.00 -12.17
C GLY A 31 -1.58 -6.25 -11.78
N PHE A 32 -1.55 -4.93 -11.92
CA PHE A 32 -0.41 -4.10 -11.49
C PHE A 32 -0.18 -4.17 -9.98
N SER A 33 -1.25 -4.09 -9.20
CA SER A 33 -1.18 -4.22 -7.73
C SER A 33 -0.74 -5.62 -7.31
N ALA A 34 -1.13 -6.67 -8.05
CA ALA A 34 -0.71 -8.05 -7.77
C ALA A 34 0.82 -8.22 -7.98
N GLN A 35 1.36 -7.72 -9.09
CA GLN A 35 2.79 -7.79 -9.39
C GLN A 35 3.63 -7.05 -8.35
N ALA A 36 3.20 -5.85 -7.93
CA ALA A 36 3.91 -5.07 -6.92
C ALA A 36 3.96 -5.80 -5.56
N VAL A 37 2.84 -6.38 -5.11
CA VAL A 37 2.79 -7.17 -3.87
C VAL A 37 3.69 -8.40 -3.96
N GLN A 38 3.68 -9.10 -5.09
CA GLN A 38 4.50 -10.30 -5.28
C GLN A 38 5.99 -9.97 -5.20
N ALA A 39 6.43 -8.90 -5.89
CA ALA A 39 7.81 -8.45 -5.84
C ALA A 39 8.24 -8.08 -4.41
N LEU A 40 7.43 -7.27 -3.70
CA LEU A 40 7.73 -6.88 -2.33
C LEU A 40 7.78 -8.08 -1.36
N SER A 41 6.90 -9.07 -1.57
CA SER A 41 6.85 -10.29 -0.75
C SER A 41 8.04 -11.22 -0.99
N SER A 42 8.66 -11.17 -2.18
CA SER A 42 9.85 -11.98 -2.52
C SER A 42 11.18 -11.43 -1.97
N LEU A 43 11.17 -10.22 -1.38
CA LEU A 43 12.36 -9.58 -0.82
C LEU A 43 12.63 -9.99 0.65
N TRP A 44 11.85 -10.92 1.18
CA TRP A 44 11.91 -11.43 2.54
C TRP A 44 12.06 -12.96 2.53
#